data_AF-A0A9Q3ZJI9-F1
#
_entry.id   AF-A0A9Q3ZJI9-F1
#
_cell.length_a   1.000
_cell.length_b   1.000
_cell.length_c   1.000
_cell.angle_alpha   90.00
_cell.angle_beta   90.00
_cell.angle_gamma   90.00
#
_symmetry.space_group_name_H-M   'P 1'
#
loop_
_entity.id
_entity.type
_entity.pdbx_description
1 polymer ?
#
loop_
_entity_poly.entity_id
_entity_poly.type
_entity_poly.pdbx_seq_one_letter_code
_entity_poly.pdbx_strand_id
1 'polypeptide(L)'
;MHSYLEIRKRMLFKAVRRYTLADMAWRQSLEQAATLVPGAMGRSYLMIGNPGSRVRRLFDERDRAIQRLTAAQAKLHEARARIGGQQAEAHILLIARH
;
A
#
# COMPACT_ATOMS: atom_id res chain seq x y z
N MET A 1 17.75 -16.71 -7.18
CA MET A 1 16.86 -16.67 -5.98
C MET A 1 16.74 -15.27 -5.35
N HIS A 2 17.83 -14.52 -5.16
CA HIS A 2 17.81 -13.17 -4.54
C HIS A 2 17.03 -12.11 -5.35
N SER A 3 17.08 -12.16 -6.68
CA SER A 3 16.43 -11.17 -7.56
C SER A 3 14.90 -11.09 -7.40
N TYR A 4 14.23 -12.21 -7.12
CA TYR A 4 12.78 -12.25 -6.94
C TYR A 4 12.33 -11.46 -5.70
N LEU A 5 13.03 -11.64 -4.58
CA LEU A 5 12.73 -10.93 -3.34
C LEU A 5 13.02 -9.43 -3.47
N GLU A 6 14.12 -9.07 -4.14
CA GLU A 6 14.48 -7.68 -4.41
C GLU A 6 13.44 -6.96 -5.29
N ILE A 7 12.88 -7.64 -6.30
CA ILE A 7 11.76 -7.09 -7.09
C ILE A 7 10.55 -6.79 -6.18
N ARG A 8 10.19 -7.70 -5.27
CA ARG A 8 9.07 -7.50 -4.34
C ARG A 8 9.32 -6.35 -3.36
N LYS A 9 10.53 -6.23 -2.82
CA LYS A 9 10.92 -5.08 -1.97
C LYS A 9 10.82 -3.77 -2.74
N ARG A 10 11.35 -3.69 -3.96
CA ARG A 10 11.23 -2.49 -4.82
C ARG A 10 9.78 -2.12 -5.10
N MET A 11 8.93 -3.10 -5.36
CA MET A 11 7.49 -2.87 -5.55
C MET A 11 6.83 -2.35 -4.28
N LEU A 12 7.19 -2.87 -3.11
CA LEU A 12 6.71 -2.36 -1.82
C LEU A 12 7.13 -0.90 -1.62
N PHE A 13 8.40 -0.55 -1.86
CA PHE A 13 8.87 0.84 -1.75
C PHE A 13 8.11 1.79 -2.68
N LYS A 14 7.87 1.39 -3.93
CA LYS A 14 7.06 2.17 -4.88
C LYS A 14 5.62 2.35 -4.38
N ALA A 15 5.01 1.30 -3.82
CA ALA A 15 3.65 1.34 -3.30
C ALA A 15 3.54 2.24 -2.06
N VAL A 16 4.49 2.16 -1.13
CA VAL A 16 4.58 3.05 0.04
C VAL A 16 4.67 4.49 -0.42
N ARG A 17 5.61 4.81 -1.32
CA ARG A 17 5.77 6.17 -1.84
C ARG A 17 4.48 6.68 -2.50
N ARG A 18 3.81 5.85 -3.32
CA ARG A 18 2.55 6.21 -3.98
C ARG A 18 1.45 6.50 -2.96
N TYR A 19 1.34 5.69 -1.92
CA TYR A 19 0.40 5.90 -0.83
C TYR A 19 0.68 7.20 -0.08
N THR A 20 1.92 7.44 0.35
CA THR A 20 2.28 8.65 1.10
C THR A 20 1.96 9.92 0.29
N LEU A 21 2.28 9.93 -1.01
CA LEU A 21 1.96 11.06 -1.89
C LEU A 21 0.45 11.27 -2.02
N ALA A 22 -0.33 10.20 -2.20
CA ALA A 22 -1.78 10.29 -2.31
C ALA A 22 -2.46 10.73 -1.00
N ASP A 23 -1.96 10.23 0.14
CA ASP A 23 -2.45 10.60 1.48
C ASP A 23 -2.18 12.08 1.78
N MET A 24 -0.98 12.57 1.48
CA MET A 24 -0.65 14.00 1.64
C MET A 24 -1.52 14.88 0.75
N ALA A 25 -1.71 14.52 -0.52
CA ALA A 25 -2.53 15.30 -1.44
C ALA A 25 -4.01 15.36 -0.99
N TRP A 26 -4.56 14.23 -0.52
CA TRP A 26 -5.91 14.19 0.01
C TRP A 26 -6.07 15.04 1.27
N ARG A 27 -5.14 14.93 2.24
CA ARG A 27 -5.15 15.75 3.47
C ARG A 27 -5.07 17.24 3.16
N GLN A 28 -4.16 17.64 2.27
CA GLN A 28 -4.04 19.04 1.86
C GLN A 28 -5.33 19.56 1.21
N SER A 29 -6.01 18.72 0.42
CA SER A 29 -7.30 19.09 -0.16
C SER A 29 -8.42 19.21 0.87
N LEU A 30 -8.37 18.44 1.97
CA LEU A 30 -9.31 18.59 3.08
C LEU A 30 -9.06 19.88 3.86
N GLU A 31 -7.80 20.22 4.11
CA GLU A 31 -7.41 21.50 4.73
C GLU A 31 -7.93 22.68 3.91
N GLN A 32 -7.72 22.67 2.59
CA GLN A 32 -8.25 23.69 1.67
C GLN A 32 -9.78 23.73 1.62
N ALA A 33 -10.46 22.58 1.71
CA ALA A 33 -11.91 22.56 1.75
C ALA A 33 -12.45 23.14 3.06
N ALA A 34 -11.77 22.89 4.18
CA ALA A 34 -12.18 23.38 5.50
C ALA A 34 -12.06 24.89 5.65
N THR A 35 -11.14 25.55 4.93
CA THR A 35 -11.10 27.03 4.91
C THR A 35 -12.33 27.64 4.26
N LEU A 36 -13.01 26.90 3.36
CA LEU A 36 -14.21 27.35 2.68
C LEU A 36 -15.50 27.02 3.45
N VAL A 37 -15.47 25.97 4.27
CA VAL A 37 -16.62 25.54 5.08
C VAL A 37 -16.17 25.24 6.52
N PRO A 38 -16.14 26.27 7.39
CA PRO A 38 -15.82 26.09 8.80
C PRO A 38 -16.79 25.10 9.46
N GLY A 39 -16.27 24.15 10.24
CA GLY A 39 -17.07 23.12 10.92
C GLY A 39 -17.44 21.89 10.07
N ALA A 40 -17.02 21.83 8.80
CA ALA A 40 -17.16 20.62 7.97
C ALA A 40 -16.23 19.47 8.40
N MET A 41 -15.10 19.80 9.05
CA MET A 41 -14.16 18.80 9.57
C MET A 41 -14.77 18.04 10.75
N GLY A 42 -14.87 16.71 10.63
CA GLY A 42 -15.44 15.83 11.65
C GLY A 42 -16.62 14.98 11.17
N ARG A 43 -17.23 15.32 10.03
CA ARG A 43 -18.24 14.45 9.40
C ARG A 43 -17.59 13.54 8.36
N SER A 44 -17.60 12.23 8.58
CA SER A 44 -16.90 11.24 7.73
C SER A 44 -17.27 11.33 6.24
N TYR A 45 -18.52 11.63 5.90
CA TYR A 45 -18.95 11.77 4.50
C TYR A 45 -18.36 13.02 3.82
N LEU A 46 -18.15 14.12 4.57
CA LEU A 46 -17.47 15.32 4.06
C LEU A 46 -15.97 15.07 3.84
N MET A 47 -15.37 14.17 4.62
CA MET A 47 -13.96 13.77 4.47
C MET A 47 -13.73 12.91 3.23
N ILE A 48 -14.72 12.12 2.81
CA ILE A 48 -14.69 11.39 1.53
C ILE A 48 -14.88 12.36 0.35
N GLY A 49 -15.63 13.45 0.57
CA GLY A 49 -15.96 14.45 -0.44
C GLY A 49 -17.14 14.05 -1.31
N ASN A 50 -17.79 15.06 -1.91
CA ASN A 50 -18.92 14.85 -2.81
C ASN A 50 -18.49 14.20 -4.13
N PRO A 51 -19.33 13.35 -4.77
CA PRO A 51 -19.07 12.85 -6.11
C PRO A 51 -18.68 13.97 -7.09
N GLY A 52 -17.67 13.72 -7.92
CA GLY A 52 -17.12 14.70 -8.87
C GLY A 52 -16.20 15.77 -8.27
N SER A 53 -16.18 15.94 -6.94
CA SER A 53 -15.27 16.90 -6.30
C SER A 53 -13.79 16.49 -6.42
N ARG A 54 -12.89 17.48 -6.28
CA ARG A 54 -11.45 17.22 -6.20
C ARG A 54 -11.10 16.36 -4.98
N VAL A 55 -11.71 16.63 -3.83
CA VAL A 55 -11.53 15.84 -2.59
C VAL A 55 -11.88 14.37 -2.86
N ARG A 56 -13.01 14.11 -3.54
CA ARG A 56 -13.43 12.74 -3.86
C ARG A 56 -12.45 12.01 -4.77
N ARG A 57 -11.95 12.67 -5.82
CA ARG A 57 -10.92 12.08 -6.71
C ARG A 57 -9.65 11.71 -5.94
N LEU A 58 -9.19 12.59 -5.05
CA LEU A 58 -8.01 12.34 -4.23
C LEU A 58 -8.24 11.24 -3.19
N PHE A 59 -9.45 11.14 -2.63
CA PHE A 59 -9.85 10.03 -1.78
C PHE A 59 -9.78 8.70 -2.54
N ASP A 60 -10.38 8.62 -3.74
CA ASP A 60 -10.36 7.40 -4.55
C ASP A 60 -8.92 7.02 -4.98
N GLU A 61 -8.07 8.01 -5.27
CA GLU A 61 -6.64 7.77 -5.54
C GLU A 61 -5.89 7.22 -4.34
N ARG A 62 -6.13 7.79 -3.15
CA ARG A 62 -5.60 7.29 -1.87
C ARG A 62 -6.05 5.86 -1.61
N ASP A 63 -7.33 5.56 -1.78
CA ASP A 63 -7.88 4.22 -1.57
C ASP A 63 -7.23 3.20 -2.50
N ARG A 64 -7.14 3.52 -3.80
CA ARG A 64 -6.43 2.67 -4.77
C ARG A 64 -4.94 2.53 -4.45
N ALA A 65 -4.30 3.50 -3.81
CA ALA A 65 -2.91 3.40 -3.38
C ALA A 65 -2.77 2.47 -2.17
N ILE A 66 -3.71 2.54 -1.21
CA ILE A 66 -3.80 1.60 -0.07
C ILE A 66 -3.95 0.17 -0.57
N GLN A 67 -4.91 -0.09 -1.47
CA GLN A 67 -5.13 -1.42 -2.03
C GLN A 67 -3.84 -2.00 -2.66
N ARG A 68 -3.10 -1.18 -3.40
CA ARG A 68 -1.82 -1.59 -4.02
C ARG A 68 -0.73 -1.84 -2.98
N LEU A 69 -0.67 -1.03 -1.93
CA LEU A 69 0.27 -1.22 -0.82
C LEU A 69 0.01 -2.55 -0.11
N THR A 70 -1.25 -2.81 0.26
CA THR A 70 -1.67 -4.08 0.88
C THR A 70 -1.30 -5.27 0.01
N ALA A 71 -1.59 -5.20 -1.30
CA ALA A 71 -1.22 -6.25 -2.24
C ALA A 71 0.31 -6.44 -2.36
N ALA A 72 1.10 -5.38 -2.31
CA ALA A 72 2.57 -5.46 -2.34
C ALA A 72 3.13 -6.11 -1.06
N GLN A 73 2.55 -5.80 0.10
CA GLN A 73 2.91 -6.42 1.38
C GLN A 73 2.63 -7.92 1.37
N ALA A 74 1.43 -8.32 0.94
CA ALA A 74 1.05 -9.73 0.82
C ALA A 74 2.02 -10.50 -0.10
N LYS A 75 2.32 -9.94 -1.29
CA LYS A 75 3.24 -10.56 -2.25
C LYS A 75 4.69 -10.67 -1.73
N LEU A 76 5.12 -9.73 -0.89
CA LEU A 76 6.44 -9.82 -0.26
C LEU A 76 6.44 -10.92 0.82
N HIS A 77 5.36 -11.02 1.60
CA HIS A 77 5.20 -12.07 2.61
C HIS A 77 5.21 -13.46 1.98
N GLU A 78 4.41 -13.68 0.93
CA GLU A 78 4.40 -14.92 0.14
C GLU A 78 5.78 -15.27 -0.43
N ALA A 79 6.51 -14.27 -0.95
CA ALA A 79 7.84 -14.48 -1.50
C ALA A 79 8.85 -14.93 -0.43
N ARG A 80 8.76 -14.39 0.78
CA ARG A 80 9.58 -14.83 1.93
C ARG A 80 9.25 -16.26 2.33
N ALA A 81 7.96 -16.58 2.46
CA ALA A 81 7.50 -17.92 2.81
C ALA A 81 7.97 -18.97 1.79
N ARG A 82 7.88 -18.67 0.49
CA ARG A 82 8.36 -19.57 -0.57
C ARG A 82 9.85 -19.85 -0.48
N ILE A 83 10.67 -18.82 -0.27
CA ILE A 83 12.12 -18.99 -0.12
C ILE A 83 12.44 -19.84 1.11
N GLY A 84 11.78 -19.57 2.25
CA GLY A 84 11.96 -20.37 3.46
C GLY A 84 11.58 -21.84 3.29
N GLY A 85 10.45 -22.12 2.62
CA GLY A 85 10.01 -23.48 2.31
C GLY A 85 10.98 -24.24 1.40
N GLN A 86 11.48 -23.57 0.35
CA GLN A 86 12.49 -24.16 -0.56
C GLN A 86 13.81 -24.49 0.15
N GLN A 87 14.24 -23.64 1.10
CA GLN A 87 15.45 -23.90 1.88
C GLN A 87 15.29 -25.08 2.84
N ALA A 88 14.11 -25.21 3.47
CA ALA A 88 13.81 -26.34 4.35
C ALA A 88 13.78 -27.67 3.57
N GLU A 89 13.14 -27.70 2.41
CA GLU A 89 13.06 -28.89 1.55
C GLU A 89 14.44 -29.32 1.03
N ALA A 90 15.26 -28.36 0.57
CA ALA A 90 16.63 -28.64 0.14
C ALA A 90 17.51 -29.19 1.28
N HIS A 91 17.31 -28.71 2.51
CA HIS A 91 18.03 -29.20 3.69
C HIS A 91 17.62 -30.63 4.07
N ILE A 92 16.33 -30.96 4.00
CA ILE A 92 15.82 -32.33 4.25
C ILE A 92 16.40 -33.31 3.22
N LEU A 93 16.45 -32.93 1.94
CA LEU A 93 17.04 -33.76 0.88
C LEU A 93 18.56 -33.96 1.07
N LEU A 94 19.25 -33.01 1.70
CA LEU A 94 20.68 -33.12 2.00
C LEU A 94 20.94 -34.10 3.16
N ILE A 95 20.08 -34.11 4.18
CA ILE A 95 20.17 -35.04 5.32
C ILE A 95 19.81 -36.46 4.89
N ALA A 96 18.79 -36.64 4.05
CA ALA A 96 18.34 -37.96 3.60
C ALA A 96 19.30 -38.68 2.63
N ARG A 97 20.44 -38.05 2.28
CA ARG A 97 21.45 -38.59 1.34
C ARG A 97 22.72 -39.10 2.01
N HIS A 98 22.76 -39.12 3.35
CA HIS A 98 23.84 -39.66 4.18
C HIS A 98 23.32 -40.77 5.08
#